data_AF-A0A972XZJ1-F1
#
_entry.id   AF-A0A972XZJ1-F1
#
_cell.length_a   1.000
_cell.length_b   1.000
_cell.length_c   1.000
_cell.angle_alpha   90.00
_cell.angle_beta   90.00
_cell.angle_gamma   90.00
#
_symmetry.space_group_name_H-M   'P 1'
#
loop_
_entity.id
_entity.type
_entity.pdbx_description
1 polymer ?
#
loop_
_entity_poly.entity_id
_entity_poly.type
_entity_poly.pdbx_seq_one_letter_code
_entity_poly.pdbx_strand_id
1 'polypeptide(L)'
;RIRINTVKAAEQCGILHIPDIRTPERLVNCLKSWDPERNIIFANENANSTSPIKILEKVGRGKIAVLIGPEGGFSDSERKYLLNQPFVKSISLGPRIMRADTAAIAVLTLVNAVLGDWQAYS
;
A
#
# COMPACT_ATOMS: atom_id res chain seq x y z
N ARG A 1 -3.02 6.91 21.56
CA ARG A 1 -1.64 6.40 21.33
C ARG A 1 -1.18 6.56 19.88
N ILE A 2 -1.90 6.03 18.87
CA ILE A 2 -1.52 6.14 17.45
C ILE A 2 -1.32 7.60 17.02
N ARG A 3 -2.29 8.49 17.29
CA ARG A 3 -2.17 9.93 16.98
C ARG A 3 -0.93 10.59 17.57
N ILE A 4 -0.58 10.26 18.81
CA ILE A 4 0.62 10.79 19.48
C ILE A 4 1.88 10.32 18.75
N ASN A 5 1.95 9.05 18.38
CA ASN A 5 3.09 8.52 17.63
C ASN A 5 3.21 9.16 16.24
N THR A 6 2.10 9.39 15.55
CA THR A 6 2.07 10.05 14.23
C THR A 6 2.58 11.49 14.31
N VAL A 7 2.14 12.25 15.31
CA VAL A 7 2.63 13.63 15.52
C VAL A 7 4.13 13.63 15.78
N LYS A 8 4.62 12.79 16.71
CA LYS A 8 6.06 12.68 17.00
C LYS A 8 6.90 12.29 15.79
N ALA A 9 6.40 11.35 14.98
CA ALA A 9 7.10 10.93 13.76
C ALA A 9 7.16 12.07 12.73
N ALA A 10 6.05 12.81 12.56
CA ALA A 10 6.02 13.96 11.66
C ALA A 10 6.99 15.07 12.11
N GLU A 11 7.05 15.37 13.41
CA GLU A 11 8.00 16.32 13.99
C GLU A 11 9.46 15.89 13.75
N GLN A 12 9.79 14.63 14.01
CA GLN A 12 11.15 14.11 13.82
C GLN A 12 11.59 14.06 12.36
N CYS A 13 10.65 13.91 11.43
CA CYS A 13 10.92 13.84 9.99
C CYS A 13 10.70 15.18 9.26
N GLY A 14 10.35 16.26 9.96
CA GLY A 14 10.08 17.57 9.34
C GLY A 14 8.85 17.61 8.44
N ILE A 15 7.89 16.71 8.65
CA ILE A 15 6.66 16.62 7.85
C ILE A 15 5.69 17.72 8.31
N LEU A 16 5.35 18.64 7.40
CA LEU A 16 4.47 19.80 7.69
C LEU A 16 2.98 19.46 7.73
N HIS A 17 2.57 18.33 7.16
CA HIS A 17 1.18 17.90 7.12
C HIS A 17 1.00 16.57 7.87
N ILE A 18 0.28 16.60 8.99
CA ILE A 18 0.02 15.41 9.80
C ILE A 18 -0.98 14.51 9.07
N PRO A 19 -0.65 13.23 8.81
CA PRO A 19 -1.58 12.30 8.18
C PRO A 19 -2.85 12.09 9.00
N ASP A 20 -4.00 12.07 8.33
CA ASP A 20 -5.29 11.74 8.94
C ASP A 20 -5.34 10.27 9.37
N ILE A 21 -5.78 10.03 10.61
CA ILE A 21 -5.99 8.68 11.16
C ILE A 21 -7.50 8.44 11.26
N ARG A 22 -8.00 7.53 10.41
CA ARG A 22 -9.42 7.13 10.42
C ARG A 22 -9.67 6.03 11.47
N THR A 23 -10.94 5.90 11.87
CA THR A 23 -11.39 4.78 12.70
C THR A 23 -11.29 3.45 11.92
N PRO A 24 -10.90 2.34 12.56
CA PRO A 24 -10.87 1.04 11.90
C PRO A 24 -12.22 0.66 11.31
N GLU A 25 -12.21 0.13 10.09
CA GLU A 25 -13.39 -0.30 9.38
C GLU A 25 -13.11 -1.60 8.60
N ARG A 26 -14.16 -2.36 8.30
CA ARG A 26 -14.06 -3.57 7.48
C ARG A 26 -13.61 -3.20 6.06
N LEU A 27 -12.63 -3.93 5.53
CA LEU A 27 -12.08 -3.73 4.18
C LEU A 27 -13.17 -3.56 3.10
N VAL A 28 -14.18 -4.44 3.11
CA VAL A 28 -15.27 -4.40 2.13
C VAL A 28 -16.02 -3.07 2.16
N ASN A 29 -16.23 -2.48 3.35
CA ASN A 29 -16.89 -1.17 3.43
C ASN A 29 -15.99 -0.04 2.92
N CYS A 30 -14.69 -0.07 3.24
CA CYS A 30 -13.73 0.89 2.71
C CYS A 30 -13.70 0.91 1.17
N LEU A 31 -13.97 -0.25 0.54
CA LEU A 31 -13.91 -0.41 -0.90
C LEU A 31 -15.25 -0.16 -1.63
N LYS A 32 -16.39 -0.07 -0.92
CA LYS A 32 -17.71 0.15 -1.54
C LYS A 32 -17.83 1.49 -2.27
N SER A 33 -17.25 2.54 -1.72
CA SER A 33 -17.26 3.91 -2.27
C SER A 33 -15.87 4.35 -2.72
N TRP A 34 -15.03 3.39 -3.11
CA TRP A 34 -13.67 3.66 -3.51
C TRP A 34 -13.62 4.51 -4.78
N ASP A 35 -12.72 5.49 -4.80
CA ASP A 35 -12.42 6.28 -5.99
C ASP A 35 -11.70 5.37 -7.01
N PRO A 36 -12.31 5.05 -8.17
CA PRO A 36 -11.71 4.14 -9.15
C PRO A 36 -10.43 4.70 -9.78
N GLU A 37 -10.19 6.01 -9.69
CA GLU A 37 -8.93 6.63 -10.13
C GLU A 37 -7.78 6.39 -9.14
N ARG A 38 -8.09 5.96 -7.90
CA ARG A 38 -7.09 5.65 -6.89
C ARG A 38 -6.68 4.19 -6.96
N ASN A 39 -5.51 3.92 -7.54
CA ASN A 39 -4.99 2.55 -7.58
C ASN A 39 -4.55 2.08 -6.20
N ILE A 40 -4.90 0.84 -5.85
CA ILE A 40 -4.45 0.16 -4.64
C ILE A 40 -3.30 -0.77 -5.01
N ILE A 41 -2.13 -0.54 -4.43
CA ILE A 41 -1.01 -1.47 -4.46
C ILE A 41 -1.19 -2.49 -3.35
N PHE A 42 -1.51 -3.72 -3.74
CA PHE A 42 -1.77 -4.83 -2.83
C PHE A 42 -0.54 -5.73 -2.74
N ALA A 43 0.10 -5.77 -1.56
CA ALA A 43 1.20 -6.68 -1.29
C ALA A 43 0.68 -8.10 -1.09
N ASN A 44 0.84 -8.93 -2.12
CA ASN A 44 0.31 -10.28 -2.18
C ASN A 44 1.45 -11.28 -2.32
N GLU A 45 1.68 -12.07 -1.27
CA GLU A 45 2.67 -13.15 -1.24
C GLU A 45 2.42 -14.23 -2.30
N ASN A 46 1.17 -14.40 -2.74
CA ASN A 46 0.77 -15.38 -3.76
C ASN A 46 0.79 -14.80 -5.18
N ALA A 47 1.22 -13.55 -5.37
CA ALA A 47 1.36 -13.00 -6.70
C ALA A 47 2.52 -13.69 -7.44
N ASN A 48 2.30 -14.05 -8.70
CA ASN A 48 3.35 -14.60 -9.56
C ASN A 48 4.58 -13.69 -9.56
N SER A 49 5.77 -14.31 -9.51
CA SER A 49 7.09 -13.68 -9.43
C SER A 49 7.39 -12.76 -10.62
N THR A 50 6.78 -11.58 -10.61
CA THR A 50 7.03 -10.49 -11.55
C THR A 50 7.67 -9.37 -10.75
N SER A 51 8.64 -8.67 -11.36
CA SER A 51 9.28 -7.52 -10.70
C SER A 51 8.22 -6.51 -10.24
N PRO A 52 8.16 -6.16 -8.95
CA PRO A 52 7.19 -5.18 -8.44
C PRO A 52 7.40 -3.82 -9.10
N ILE A 53 8.63 -3.45 -9.44
CA ILE A 53 8.96 -2.20 -10.13
C ILE A 53 8.25 -2.12 -11.48
N LYS A 54 8.32 -3.18 -12.29
CA LYS A 54 7.66 -3.22 -13.61
C LYS A 54 6.14 -3.13 -13.53
N ILE A 55 5.55 -3.66 -12.46
CA ILE A 55 4.11 -3.53 -12.22
C ILE A 55 3.78 -2.09 -11.86
N LEU A 56 4.54 -1.48 -10.94
CA LEU A 56 4.36 -0.10 -10.52
C LEU A 56 4.51 0.87 -11.70
N GLU A 57 5.53 0.72 -12.55
CA GLU A 57 5.72 1.54 -13.76
C GLU A 57 4.48 1.52 -14.68
N LYS A 58 3.78 0.39 -14.78
CA LYS A 58 2.55 0.26 -15.58
C LYS A 58 1.33 0.91 -14.94
N VAL A 59 1.32 1.10 -13.63
CA VAL A 59 0.23 1.81 -12.93
C VAL A 59 0.23 3.28 -13.36
N GLY A 60 1.41 3.85 -13.59
CA GLY A 60 1.57 5.27 -13.88
C GLY A 60 1.34 6.16 -12.65
N ARG A 61 1.56 7.47 -12.84
CA ARG A 61 1.37 8.47 -11.77
C ARG A 61 -0.12 8.71 -11.53
N GLY A 62 -0.49 9.00 -10.28
CA GLY A 62 -1.87 9.28 -9.90
C GLY A 62 -2.10 9.12 -8.40
N LYS A 63 -3.38 9.03 -8.01
CA LYS A 63 -3.76 8.74 -6.62
C LYS A 63 -3.40 7.28 -6.32
N ILE A 64 -2.56 7.05 -5.31
CA ILE A 64 -2.14 5.70 -4.90
C ILE A 64 -2.58 5.45 -3.46
N ALA A 65 -3.00 4.21 -3.17
CA ALA A 65 -3.11 3.66 -1.84
C ALA A 65 -2.28 2.39 -1.73
N VAL A 66 -1.80 2.08 -0.53
CA VAL A 66 -1.09 0.85 -0.22
C VAL A 66 -1.96 0.01 0.71
N LEU A 67 -2.14 -1.27 0.38
CA LEU A 67 -2.89 -2.21 1.21
C LEU A 67 -1.94 -3.30 1.74
N ILE A 68 -1.82 -3.36 3.07
CA ILE A 68 -1.03 -4.34 3.81
C ILE A 68 -1.99 -5.19 4.65
N GLY A 69 -1.80 -6.51 4.61
CA GLY A 69 -2.61 -7.45 5.37
C GLY A 69 -2.17 -7.57 6.84
N PRO A 70 -2.96 -8.25 7.68
CA PRO A 70 -2.56 -8.61 9.03
C PRO A 70 -1.46 -9.69 9.01
N GLU A 71 -0.92 -10.05 10.18
CA GLU A 71 0.14 -11.07 10.31
C GLU A 71 -0.25 -12.44 9.72
N GLY A 72 -1.52 -12.81 9.78
CA GLY A 72 -2.05 -14.04 9.18
C GLY A 72 -2.39 -13.93 7.69
N GLY A 73 -2.11 -12.79 7.05
CA GLY A 73 -2.46 -12.52 5.66
C GLY A 73 -3.95 -12.33 5.42
N PHE A 74 -4.33 -12.25 4.15
CA PHE A 74 -5.73 -12.20 3.71
C PHE A 74 -6.29 -13.60 3.49
N SER A 75 -7.55 -13.82 3.82
CA SER A 75 -8.26 -15.05 3.45
C SER A 75 -8.39 -15.20 1.93
N ASP A 76 -8.65 -16.41 1.45
CA ASP A 76 -8.83 -16.66 0.01
C ASP A 76 -10.00 -15.87 -0.59
N SER A 77 -11.08 -15.67 0.17
CA SER A 77 -12.23 -14.88 -0.26
C SER A 77 -11.88 -13.39 -0.37
N GLU A 78 -11.14 -12.83 0.59
CA GLU A 78 -10.65 -11.44 0.54
C GLU A 78 -9.68 -11.23 -0.62
N ARG A 79 -8.73 -12.16 -0.83
CA ARG A 79 -7.80 -12.11 -1.96
C ARG A 79 -8.54 -12.12 -3.29
N LYS A 80 -9.48 -13.05 -3.49
CA LYS A 80 -10.30 -13.11 -4.71
C LYS A 80 -11.11 -11.82 -4.90
N TYR A 81 -11.71 -11.30 -3.83
CA TYR A 81 -12.46 -10.04 -3.88
C TYR A 81 -11.58 -8.85 -4.30
N LEU A 82 -10.37 -8.74 -3.74
CA LEU A 82 -9.39 -7.70 -4.07
C LEU A 82 -8.93 -7.81 -5.53
N LEU A 83 -8.55 -9.01 -5.97
CA LEU A 83 -8.05 -9.24 -7.33
C LEU A 83 -9.11 -9.00 -8.42
N ASN A 84 -10.39 -9.04 -8.06
CA ASN A 84 -11.50 -8.72 -8.97
C ASN A 84 -11.77 -7.21 -9.10
N GLN A 85 -11.09 -6.35 -8.33
CA GLN A 85 -11.27 -4.90 -8.45
C GLN A 85 -10.34 -4.33 -9.54
N PRO A 86 -10.85 -3.50 -10.47
CA PRO A 86 -10.05 -2.99 -11.59
C PRO A 86 -8.91 -2.04 -11.14
N PHE A 87 -9.11 -1.36 -10.00
CA PHE A 87 -8.15 -0.44 -9.38
C PHE A 87 -7.15 -1.13 -8.45
N VAL A 88 -7.23 -2.45 -8.24
CA VAL A 88 -6.25 -3.19 -7.42
C VAL A 88 -5.13 -3.72 -8.30
N LYS A 89 -3.88 -3.45 -7.90
CA LYS A 89 -2.65 -3.89 -8.56
C LYS A 89 -1.85 -4.72 -7.57
N SER A 90 -1.82 -6.03 -7.82
CA SER A 90 -1.13 -7.00 -6.98
C SER A 90 0.37 -6.97 -7.27
N ILE A 91 1.20 -6.90 -6.24
CA ILE A 91 2.66 -7.03 -6.34
C ILE A 91 3.18 -8.12 -5.38
N SER A 92 4.29 -8.76 -5.75
CA SER A 92 5.07 -9.62 -4.85
C SER A 92 6.28 -8.83 -4.32
N LEU A 93 6.62 -9.02 -3.05
CA LEU A 93 7.81 -8.44 -2.41
C LEU A 93 9.00 -9.39 -2.39
N GLY A 94 8.99 -10.38 -3.28
CA GLY A 94 10.02 -11.41 -3.39
C GLY A 94 9.61 -12.72 -2.72
N PRO A 95 10.54 -13.70 -2.64
CA PRO A 95 10.21 -15.08 -2.29
C PRO A 95 10.08 -15.34 -0.78
N ARG A 96 10.38 -14.35 0.07
CA ARG A 96 10.33 -14.50 1.52
C ARG A 96 9.06 -13.84 2.06
N ILE A 97 8.35 -14.56 2.91
CA ILE A 97 7.23 -14.01 3.66
C ILE A 97 7.76 -12.88 4.54
N MET A 98 7.14 -11.71 4.41
CA MET A 98 7.45 -10.53 5.21
C MET A 98 6.38 -10.35 6.27
N ARG A 99 6.80 -9.99 7.49
CA ARG A 99 5.87 -9.48 8.49
C ARG A 99 5.22 -8.18 8.01
N ALA A 100 4.03 -7.87 8.52
CA ALA A 100 3.23 -6.73 8.07
C ALA A 100 3.97 -5.38 8.20
N ASP A 101 4.74 -5.19 9.27
CA ASP A 101 5.57 -4.00 9.49
C ASP A 101 6.66 -3.84 8.43
N THR A 102 7.40 -4.90 8.14
CA THR A 102 8.43 -4.93 7.09
C THR A 102 7.83 -4.73 5.70
N ALA A 103 6.70 -5.39 5.42
CA ALA A 103 6.00 -5.26 4.14
C ALA A 103 5.52 -3.81 3.91
N ALA A 104 4.98 -3.16 4.94
CA ALA A 104 4.54 -1.77 4.85
C ALA A 104 5.69 -0.83 4.44
N ILE A 105 6.84 -0.94 5.12
CA ILE A 105 8.03 -0.11 4.81
C ILE A 105 8.54 -0.40 3.39
N ALA A 106 8.64 -1.68 3.00
CA ALA A 106 9.13 -2.09 1.69
C ALA A 106 8.23 -1.56 0.56
N VAL A 107 6.90 -1.69 0.68
CA VAL A 107 5.96 -1.21 -0.34
C VAL A 107 5.97 0.32 -0.42
N LEU A 108 5.96 1.03 0.71
CA LEU A 108 6.02 2.49 0.71
C LEU A 108 7.31 3.00 0.07
N THR A 109 8.44 2.34 0.31
CA THR A 109 9.72 2.65 -0.33
C THR A 109 9.64 2.49 -1.85
N LEU A 110 9.15 1.33 -2.31
CA LEU A 110 9.02 1.05 -3.74
C LEU A 110 8.05 2.02 -4.44
N VAL A 111 6.90 2.29 -3.80
CA VAL A 111 5.90 3.23 -4.34
C VAL A 111 6.49 4.63 -4.45
N ASN A 112 7.18 5.13 -3.42
CA ASN A 112 7.77 6.48 -3.50
C ASN A 112 8.89 6.57 -4.53
N ALA A 113 9.74 5.54 -4.64
CA ALA A 113 10.83 5.50 -5.63
C ALA A 113 10.34 5.47 -7.08
N VAL A 114 9.21 4.79 -7.36
CA VAL A 114 8.72 4.58 -8.74
C VAL A 114 7.60 5.56 -9.13
N LEU A 115 6.71 5.89 -8.20
CA LEU A 115 5.48 6.64 -8.46
C LEU A 115 5.35 7.93 -7.64
N GLY A 116 6.11 8.06 -6.56
CA GLY A 116 6.05 9.20 -5.66
C GLY A 116 7.07 10.29 -5.96
N ASP A 117 7.41 11.04 -4.92
CA ASP A 117 8.20 12.26 -4.97
C ASP A 117 9.72 12.02 -4.93
N TRP A 118 10.19 10.79 -4.72
CA TRP A 118 11.62 10.49 -4.70
C TRP A 118 12.27 10.58 -6.09
N GLN A 119 11.47 10.57 -7.15
CA GLN A 119 11.95 10.85 -8.50
C GLN A 119 12.25 12.34 -8.74
N ALA A 120 11.75 13.24 -7.90
CA ALA A 120 11.89 14.69 -8.08
C ALA A 120 13.23 15.25 -7.58
N TYR A 121 14.15 14.40 -7.10
CA TYR A 121 15.51 14.75 -6.69
C TYR A 121 16.59 14.33 -7.71
N SER A 122 16.24 14.28 -9.01
CA SER A 122 17.23 14.15 -10.10
C SER A 122 17.61 15.52 -10.66
#